data_AF-A0A964YDX9-F1
#
_entry.id   AF-A0A964YDX9-F1
#
_cell.length_a   1.000
_cell.length_b   1.000
_cell.length_c   1.000
_cell.angle_alpha   90.00
_cell.angle_beta   90.00
_cell.angle_gamma   90.00
#
_symmetry.space_group_name_H-M   'P 1'
#
loop_
_entity.id
_entity.type
_entity.pdbx_description
1 polymer ?
#
loop_
_entity_poly.entity_id
_entity_poly.type
_entity_poly.pdbx_seq_one_letter_code
_entity_poly.pdbx_strand_id
1 'polypeptide(L)'
;MFTLLWVEVPNMDVNKFFSRICKVWFIIWGIIVFPPFMASANQPKSIDSGTKLSVDLSRVFNQVRTNQSWKSANFPVISTGVVKTSGNGVMIPASKGAVVRNWLTGRVEHISVDSDCGLNVVIRSGPWHHRYCSLQGTIIQEEQGNILLSDIGGGIRIQRGQYLEGGRAVGRVTSGSSSGQSFLHWQVKYQGRLVNPNEVLQIMESQQRISRIQEQDTPEYGNPGVNQANPIIPQPQVLALRQAIIGQESGNNPTSVNPHSGALGLGQIMPENLPSWSQAALGYTISREEFLKNPQLQLRIIDYKLTEFWQGAWERSRNNEVLSVRMVAAQWYSGDPTLYDQETPETYDGHPYPSIREYTLAVLARYQTYRVATR
;
A
#
# COMPACT_ATOMS: atom_id res chain seq x y z
N MET A 1 49.50 -36.43 -47.02
CA MET A 1 50.58 -36.70 -46.04
C MET A 1 50.00 -36.38 -44.66
N PHE A 2 49.12 -37.24 -44.16
CA PHE A 2 49.34 -38.36 -43.22
C PHE A 2 49.55 -37.95 -41.75
N THR A 3 48.58 -38.43 -40.94
CA THR A 3 48.63 -38.91 -39.54
C THR A 3 48.48 -37.95 -38.35
N LEU A 4 47.25 -38.00 -37.78
CA LEU A 4 46.95 -37.97 -36.34
C LEU A 4 47.61 -39.14 -35.60
N LEU A 5 47.94 -38.95 -34.32
CA LEU A 5 47.99 -40.03 -33.33
C LEU A 5 47.47 -39.53 -31.97
N TRP A 6 46.48 -40.27 -31.49
CA TRP A 6 45.84 -40.26 -30.19
C TRP A 6 46.72 -40.91 -29.11
N VAL A 7 46.51 -40.55 -27.84
CA VAL A 7 46.59 -41.47 -26.69
C VAL A 7 45.42 -41.17 -25.75
N GLU A 8 44.87 -42.23 -25.17
CA GLU A 8 43.53 -42.38 -24.63
C GLU A 8 43.57 -42.84 -23.15
N VAL A 9 42.44 -42.64 -22.44
CA VAL A 9 41.89 -43.27 -21.20
C VAL A 9 42.62 -43.16 -19.82
N PRO A 10 41.92 -43.36 -18.66
CA PRO A 10 40.48 -43.58 -18.45
C PRO A 10 39.77 -42.85 -17.27
N ASN A 11 38.44 -43.00 -17.29
CA ASN A 11 37.38 -42.65 -16.34
C ASN A 11 37.36 -43.41 -14.99
N MET A 12 36.49 -42.90 -14.09
CA MET A 12 35.83 -43.49 -12.89
C MET A 12 36.66 -43.51 -11.57
N ASP A 13 36.12 -43.30 -10.36
CA ASP A 13 34.73 -43.45 -9.89
C ASP A 13 34.46 -42.64 -8.60
N VAL A 14 33.18 -42.41 -8.34
CA VAL A 14 32.56 -41.73 -7.19
C VAL A 14 32.47 -42.70 -5.99
N ASN A 15 32.57 -42.18 -4.76
CA ASN A 15 32.39 -42.86 -3.47
C ASN A 15 33.49 -43.82 -2.97
N LYS A 16 34.53 -43.27 -2.31
CA LYS A 16 35.18 -43.88 -1.13
C LYS A 16 35.55 -42.76 -0.14
N PHE A 17 34.82 -42.62 0.97
CA PHE A 17 35.00 -43.32 2.24
C PHE A 17 35.78 -42.45 3.24
N PHE A 18 35.06 -42.09 4.30
CA PHE A 18 35.41 -41.19 5.41
C PHE A 18 36.73 -41.49 6.14
N SER A 19 37.24 -40.44 6.81
CA SER A 19 37.65 -40.43 8.24
C SER A 19 39.14 -40.24 8.57
N ARG A 20 39.44 -39.10 9.21
CA ARG A 20 40.36 -38.99 10.38
C ARG A 20 39.71 -37.99 11.35
N ILE A 21 38.93 -38.47 12.33
CA ILE A 21 39.31 -38.78 13.72
C ILE A 21 39.72 -37.53 14.52
N CYS A 22 38.84 -37.10 15.43
CA CYS A 22 39.13 -37.00 16.87
C CYS A 22 37.85 -37.27 17.69
N LYS A 23 37.90 -38.38 18.45
CA LYS A 23 36.99 -38.77 19.54
C LYS A 23 37.25 -37.81 20.73
N VAL A 24 36.41 -37.63 21.75
CA VAL A 24 35.93 -38.56 22.82
C VAL A 24 34.86 -37.71 23.58
N TRP A 25 33.67 -38.20 23.95
CA TRP A 25 33.37 -38.96 25.18
C TRP A 25 31.98 -39.61 25.09
N PHE A 26 31.90 -40.86 25.53
CA PHE A 26 30.70 -41.69 25.68
C PHE A 26 30.34 -41.82 27.16
N ILE A 27 29.04 -41.85 27.46
CA ILE A 27 28.43 -42.74 28.46
C ILE A 27 27.26 -43.44 27.75
N ILE A 28 26.83 -44.61 28.24
CA ILE A 28 25.84 -45.48 27.59
C ILE A 28 24.74 -45.87 28.58
N TRP A 29 23.55 -46.15 28.07
CA TRP A 29 22.52 -47.14 28.49
C TRP A 29 21.11 -46.51 28.47
N GLY A 30 20.08 -47.05 27.79
CA GLY A 30 19.93 -48.37 27.18
C GLY A 30 18.85 -48.38 26.08
N ILE A 31 18.97 -49.40 25.25
CA ILE A 31 18.14 -49.68 24.08
C ILE A 31 16.95 -50.54 24.53
N ILE A 32 15.73 -50.09 24.22
CA ILE A 32 14.59 -50.99 23.96
C ILE A 32 14.16 -50.74 22.52
N VAL A 33 14.32 -51.77 21.69
CA VAL A 33 13.86 -51.81 20.30
C VAL A 33 12.37 -52.15 20.29
N PHE A 34 11.54 -51.21 19.85
CA PHE A 34 10.22 -51.49 19.27
C PHE A 34 10.27 -51.18 17.77
N PRO A 35 9.55 -51.93 16.91
CA PRO A 35 9.62 -51.82 15.46
C PRO A 35 9.16 -50.42 14.99
N PRO A 36 9.67 -49.89 13.86
CA PRO A 36 9.14 -48.66 13.32
C PRO A 36 7.73 -48.93 12.77
N PHE A 37 6.71 -48.59 13.55
CA PHE A 37 5.48 -48.07 12.99
C PHE A 37 5.88 -46.93 12.06
N MET A 38 5.58 -47.04 10.76
CA MET A 38 5.64 -45.90 9.85
C MET A 38 4.60 -44.87 10.31
N ALA A 39 5.03 -43.98 11.21
CA ALA A 39 4.38 -42.70 11.38
C ALA A 39 4.63 -41.94 10.08
N SER A 40 3.58 -41.88 9.24
CA SER A 40 3.45 -40.84 8.22
C SER A 40 3.75 -39.52 8.92
N ALA A 41 4.92 -38.96 8.63
CA ALA A 41 5.25 -37.62 9.07
C ALA A 41 4.17 -36.73 8.46
N ASN A 42 3.24 -36.28 9.31
CA ASN A 42 2.33 -35.20 8.99
C ASN A 42 3.21 -34.08 8.44
N GLN A 43 3.17 -33.90 7.12
CA GLN A 43 3.54 -32.67 6.48
C GLN A 43 2.89 -31.56 7.31
N PRO A 44 3.65 -30.56 7.81
CA PRO A 44 3.01 -29.43 8.44
C PRO A 44 2.06 -28.85 7.39
N LYS A 45 0.75 -28.97 7.66
CA LYS A 45 -0.31 -28.30 6.89
C LYS A 45 0.16 -26.88 6.67
N SER A 46 0.22 -26.45 5.41
CA SER A 46 0.43 -25.07 5.04
C SER A 46 -0.54 -24.20 5.84
N ILE A 47 -0.03 -23.52 6.86
CA ILE A 47 -0.76 -22.45 7.52
C ILE A 47 -0.73 -21.31 6.50
N ASP A 48 -1.73 -21.27 5.63
CA ASP A 48 -2.12 -20.09 4.89
C ASP A 48 -2.68 -19.08 5.91
N SER A 49 -1.77 -18.51 6.70
CA SER A 49 -2.05 -17.35 7.52
C SER A 49 -2.11 -16.18 6.55
N GLY A 50 -3.32 -15.66 6.32
CA GLY A 50 -3.64 -14.50 5.48
C GLY A 50 -2.93 -13.21 5.91
N THR A 51 -1.61 -13.22 5.86
CA THR A 51 -0.76 -12.05 5.93
C THR A 51 -0.89 -11.37 4.59
N LYS A 52 -1.70 -10.31 4.55
CA LYS A 52 -1.76 -9.36 3.44
C LYS A 52 -0.32 -8.92 3.14
N LEU A 53 0.25 -9.45 2.06
CA LEU A 53 1.52 -8.96 1.53
C LEU A 53 1.35 -7.48 1.21
N SER A 54 2.15 -6.61 1.80
CA SER A 54 2.26 -5.22 1.37
C SER A 54 2.60 -5.22 -0.11
N VAL A 55 1.65 -4.84 -0.96
CA VAL A 55 1.86 -4.77 -2.41
C VAL A 55 3.08 -3.91 -2.71
N ASP A 56 3.77 -4.25 -3.79
CA ASP A 56 4.85 -3.49 -4.40
C ASP A 56 4.33 -2.14 -4.94
N LEU A 57 4.01 -1.22 -4.00
CA LEU A 57 3.39 0.08 -4.26
C LEU A 57 4.19 0.97 -5.22
N SER A 58 5.42 0.66 -5.61
CA SER A 58 6.08 1.32 -6.74
C SER A 58 5.66 0.84 -8.07
N ARG A 59 5.56 -0.46 -8.20
CA ARG A 59 5.12 -0.97 -9.47
C ARG A 59 3.74 -0.40 -9.77
N VAL A 60 2.98 -0.06 -8.71
CA VAL A 60 1.89 0.92 -8.71
C VAL A 60 2.34 2.37 -9.01
N PHE A 61 3.11 3.06 -8.16
CA PHE A 61 3.54 4.47 -8.32
C PHE A 61 4.31 4.80 -9.61
N ASN A 62 5.31 4.01 -10.01
CA ASN A 62 6.00 4.10 -11.29
C ASN A 62 5.04 3.82 -12.46
N GLN A 63 4.05 2.92 -12.36
CA GLN A 63 3.00 2.85 -13.39
C GLN A 63 2.09 4.09 -13.37
N VAL A 64 1.70 4.60 -12.20
CA VAL A 64 0.92 5.84 -12.06
C VAL A 64 1.64 7.03 -12.70
N ARG A 65 2.96 7.09 -12.56
CA ARG A 65 3.83 8.19 -12.99
C ARG A 65 4.31 8.07 -14.45
N THR A 66 4.53 6.86 -14.94
CA THR A 66 5.12 6.61 -16.28
C THR A 66 4.15 6.00 -17.29
N ASN A 67 3.01 5.46 -16.85
CA ASN A 67 2.05 4.81 -17.73
C ASN A 67 0.93 5.78 -18.11
N GLN A 68 0.76 6.02 -19.41
CA GLN A 68 -0.35 6.82 -19.95
C GLN A 68 -1.73 6.26 -19.54
N SER A 69 -1.82 4.99 -19.13
CA SER A 69 -3.06 4.36 -18.68
C SER A 69 -3.71 5.05 -17.47
N TRP A 70 -2.92 5.65 -16.56
CA TRP A 70 -3.46 6.33 -15.39
C TRP A 70 -4.00 7.73 -15.68
N LYS A 71 -3.68 8.32 -16.85
CA LYS A 71 -4.38 9.53 -17.31
C LYS A 71 -5.88 9.31 -17.49
N SER A 72 -6.28 8.07 -17.78
CA SER A 72 -7.69 7.67 -17.87
C SER A 72 -8.30 7.26 -16.53
N ALA A 73 -7.55 7.31 -15.42
CA ALA A 73 -8.02 6.89 -14.12
C ALA A 73 -9.19 7.75 -13.64
N ASN A 74 -10.30 7.13 -13.27
CA ASN A 74 -11.49 7.82 -12.76
C ASN A 74 -11.87 7.30 -11.38
N PHE A 75 -12.29 8.21 -10.50
CA PHE A 75 -12.85 7.78 -9.21
C PHE A 75 -14.06 6.86 -9.45
N PRO A 76 -14.13 5.71 -8.75
CA PRO A 76 -15.09 4.68 -9.08
C PRO A 76 -16.53 5.08 -8.73
N VAL A 77 -16.72 6.03 -7.81
CA VAL A 77 -18.02 6.62 -7.49
C VAL A 77 -17.81 7.98 -6.83
N ILE A 78 -18.81 8.87 -6.91
CA ILE A 78 -18.84 10.11 -6.12
C ILE A 78 -19.21 9.73 -4.68
N SER A 79 -18.29 9.94 -3.75
CA SER A 79 -18.51 9.64 -2.33
C SER A 79 -19.43 10.66 -1.68
N THR A 80 -20.35 10.20 -0.83
CA THR A 80 -21.21 11.05 0.02
C THR A 80 -20.70 11.16 1.46
N GLY A 81 -19.56 10.54 1.78
CA GLY A 81 -19.03 10.55 3.14
C GLY A 81 -17.64 9.95 3.26
N VAL A 82 -17.30 9.56 4.49
CA VAL A 82 -15.98 9.01 4.83
C VAL A 82 -15.86 7.58 4.31
N VAL A 83 -14.85 7.34 3.47
CA VAL A 83 -14.48 6.01 2.98
C VAL A 83 -13.98 5.15 4.14
N LYS A 84 -14.52 3.94 4.26
CA LYS A 84 -14.15 2.99 5.31
C LYS A 84 -13.35 1.83 4.72
N THR A 85 -12.29 1.41 5.39
CA THR A 85 -11.62 0.14 5.07
C THR A 85 -12.53 -1.05 5.39
N SER A 86 -12.53 -2.07 4.53
CA SER A 86 -13.37 -3.27 4.68
C SER A 86 -12.64 -4.49 4.15
N GLY A 87 -12.38 -5.51 4.99
CA GLY A 87 -11.96 -6.85 4.54
C GLY A 87 -10.86 -6.84 3.46
N ASN A 88 -11.27 -7.03 2.19
CA ASN A 88 -10.42 -7.09 1.00
C ASN A 88 -10.40 -5.80 0.14
N GLY A 89 -11.01 -4.70 0.60
CA GLY A 89 -11.18 -3.45 -0.15
C GLY A 89 -11.58 -2.24 0.70
N VAL A 90 -12.34 -1.33 0.09
CA VAL A 90 -12.91 -0.13 0.73
C VAL A 90 -14.42 -0.06 0.50
N MET A 91 -15.16 0.45 1.48
CA MET A 91 -16.55 0.85 1.35
C MET A 91 -16.62 2.35 1.14
N ILE A 92 -17.04 2.77 -0.05
CA ILE A 92 -17.23 4.18 -0.42
C ILE A 92 -18.71 4.49 -0.27
N PRO A 93 -19.13 5.29 0.74
CA PRO A 93 -20.52 5.69 0.91
C PRO A 93 -21.02 6.42 -0.34
N ALA A 94 -22.18 6.03 -0.85
CA ALA A 94 -22.77 6.65 -2.03
C ALA A 94 -24.29 6.45 -2.04
N SER A 95 -25.03 7.38 -2.64
CA SER A 95 -26.47 7.25 -2.77
C SER A 95 -26.87 5.99 -3.56
N LYS A 96 -27.98 5.35 -3.19
CA LYS A 96 -28.57 4.28 -4.01
C LYS A 96 -28.80 4.80 -5.43
N GLY A 97 -28.36 4.05 -6.43
CA GLY A 97 -28.44 4.44 -7.84
C GLY A 97 -27.30 5.33 -8.31
N ALA A 98 -26.36 5.73 -7.44
CA ALA A 98 -25.17 6.46 -7.86
C ALA A 98 -24.39 5.65 -8.91
N VAL A 99 -23.97 6.32 -9.98
CA VAL A 99 -23.24 5.70 -11.09
C VAL A 99 -21.87 5.28 -10.62
N VAL A 100 -21.56 3.99 -10.79
CA VAL A 100 -20.24 3.42 -10.60
C VAL A 100 -19.51 3.52 -11.93
N ARG A 101 -18.30 4.08 -11.91
CA ARG A 101 -17.46 4.30 -13.09
C ARG A 101 -16.28 3.35 -13.09
N ASN A 102 -15.92 2.89 -14.28
CA ASN A 102 -14.71 2.14 -14.51
C ASN A 102 -13.51 2.99 -14.08
N TRP A 103 -12.60 2.41 -13.32
CA TRP A 103 -11.46 3.12 -12.78
C TRP A 103 -10.40 3.29 -13.86
N LEU A 104 -9.92 2.17 -14.40
CA LEU A 104 -8.90 2.13 -15.44
C LEU A 104 -9.45 1.42 -16.68
N THR A 105 -9.06 1.91 -17.84
CA THR A 105 -9.33 1.25 -19.11
C THR A 105 -8.90 -0.23 -19.05
N GLY A 106 -9.76 -1.15 -19.46
CA GLY A 106 -9.51 -2.58 -19.29
C GLY A 106 -10.61 -3.49 -19.83
N ARG A 107 -10.40 -4.80 -19.67
CA ARG A 107 -11.32 -5.83 -20.16
C ARG A 107 -12.16 -6.39 -19.00
N VAL A 108 -13.46 -6.52 -19.22
CA VAL A 108 -14.39 -7.18 -18.29
C VAL A 108 -14.04 -8.66 -18.25
N GLU A 109 -13.61 -9.15 -17.10
CA GLU A 109 -13.16 -10.54 -16.93
C GLU A 109 -14.26 -11.40 -16.28
N HIS A 110 -14.87 -10.87 -15.22
CA HIS A 110 -15.94 -11.56 -14.51
C HIS A 110 -17.15 -10.67 -14.32
N ILE A 111 -18.31 -11.28 -14.47
CA ILE A 111 -19.63 -10.79 -14.08
C ILE A 111 -20.24 -11.93 -13.28
N SER A 112 -20.58 -11.69 -12.02
CA SER A 112 -21.03 -12.74 -11.09
C SER A 112 -21.91 -12.18 -9.99
N VAL A 113 -22.64 -13.07 -9.32
CA VAL A 113 -23.31 -12.81 -8.05
C VAL A 113 -22.72 -13.79 -7.04
N ASP A 114 -22.22 -13.28 -5.91
CA ASP A 114 -21.73 -14.10 -4.80
C ASP A 114 -22.23 -13.54 -3.45
N SER A 115 -22.12 -14.33 -2.38
CA SER A 115 -22.64 -13.97 -1.05
C SER A 115 -21.95 -12.75 -0.45
N ASP A 116 -20.69 -12.50 -0.83
CA ASP A 116 -19.82 -11.52 -0.19
C ASP A 116 -19.93 -10.15 -0.86
N CYS A 117 -20.13 -10.15 -2.17
CA CYS A 117 -20.15 -8.95 -3.01
C CYS A 117 -21.51 -8.66 -3.65
N GLY A 118 -22.47 -9.59 -3.61
CA GLY A 118 -23.67 -9.50 -4.42
C GLY A 118 -23.32 -9.47 -5.92
N LEU A 119 -24.14 -8.77 -6.72
CA LEU A 119 -23.81 -8.53 -8.13
C LEU A 119 -22.52 -7.71 -8.23
N ASN A 120 -21.55 -8.26 -8.97
CA ASN A 120 -20.24 -7.68 -9.10
C ASN A 120 -19.64 -7.84 -10.50
N VAL A 121 -18.73 -6.91 -10.81
CA VAL A 121 -17.94 -6.90 -12.04
C VAL A 121 -16.47 -6.82 -11.68
N VAL A 122 -15.65 -7.64 -12.32
CA VAL A 122 -14.17 -7.57 -12.26
C VAL A 122 -13.65 -7.13 -13.62
N ILE A 123 -12.85 -6.07 -13.63
CA ILE A 123 -12.18 -5.57 -14.82
C ILE A 123 -10.67 -5.72 -14.64
N ARG A 124 -10.01 -6.20 -15.70
CA ARG A 124 -8.57 -6.38 -15.78
C ARG A 124 -7.94 -5.28 -16.63
N SER A 125 -7.07 -4.48 -16.02
CA SER A 125 -6.34 -3.37 -16.65
C SER A 125 -4.83 -3.64 -16.59
N GLY A 126 -4.31 -4.41 -17.56
CA GLY A 126 -2.95 -4.92 -17.52
C GLY A 126 -2.74 -5.81 -16.28
N PRO A 127 -1.80 -5.48 -15.37
CA PRO A 127 -1.57 -6.25 -14.13
C PRO A 127 -2.65 -6.02 -13.05
N TRP A 128 -3.54 -5.05 -13.25
CA TRP A 128 -4.55 -4.66 -12.27
C TRP A 128 -5.83 -5.48 -12.44
N HIS A 129 -6.41 -5.89 -11.31
CA HIS A 129 -7.79 -6.35 -11.26
C HIS A 129 -8.53 -5.46 -10.28
N HIS A 130 -9.64 -4.88 -10.71
CA HIS A 130 -10.49 -4.08 -9.85
C HIS A 130 -11.91 -4.61 -9.89
N ARG A 131 -12.46 -4.84 -8.70
CA ARG A 131 -13.76 -5.45 -8.47
C ARG A 131 -14.71 -4.41 -7.90
N TYR A 132 -15.88 -4.30 -8.52
CA TYR A 132 -16.99 -3.45 -8.13
C TYR A 132 -18.12 -4.32 -7.59
N CYS A 133 -18.44 -4.19 -6.31
CA CYS A 133 -19.47 -4.98 -5.64
C CYS A 133 -20.69 -4.14 -5.28
N SER A 134 -21.77 -4.79 -4.85
CA SER A 134 -23.03 -4.14 -4.48
C SER A 134 -23.64 -3.36 -5.64
N LEU A 135 -23.67 -3.97 -6.84
CA LEU A 135 -24.23 -3.34 -8.04
C LEU A 135 -25.73 -3.65 -8.20
N GLN A 136 -26.44 -2.74 -8.86
CA GLN A 136 -27.79 -2.96 -9.39
C GLN A 136 -27.74 -3.67 -10.74
N GLY A 137 -28.82 -4.38 -11.07
CA GLY A 137 -29.01 -5.04 -12.36
C GLY A 137 -29.24 -6.53 -12.22
N THR A 138 -29.23 -7.21 -13.36
CA THR A 138 -29.37 -8.66 -13.46
C THR A 138 -28.31 -9.24 -14.37
N ILE A 139 -27.99 -10.51 -14.17
CA ILE A 139 -27.17 -11.29 -15.10
C ILE A 139 -28.10 -11.99 -16.08
N ILE A 140 -27.82 -11.84 -17.36
CA ILE A 140 -28.47 -12.53 -18.47
C ILE A 140 -27.43 -13.47 -19.09
N GLN A 141 -27.76 -14.74 -19.19
CA GLN A 141 -27.00 -15.67 -20.03
C GLN A 141 -27.52 -15.56 -21.45
N GLU A 142 -26.67 -15.10 -22.37
CA GLU A 142 -26.97 -15.01 -23.79
C GLU A 142 -26.62 -16.33 -24.50
N GLU A 143 -27.04 -16.45 -25.77
CA GLU A 143 -26.66 -17.57 -26.62
C GLU A 143 -25.13 -17.74 -26.67
N GLN A 144 -24.69 -19.00 -26.82
CA GLN A 144 -23.26 -19.38 -26.83
C GLN A 144 -22.53 -19.24 -25.48
N GLY A 145 -23.27 -19.02 -24.38
CA GLY A 145 -22.71 -18.99 -23.01
C GLY A 145 -22.11 -17.63 -22.61
N ASN A 146 -22.41 -16.58 -23.38
CA ASN A 146 -21.99 -15.22 -23.05
C ASN A 146 -22.75 -14.72 -21.83
N ILE A 147 -22.05 -14.01 -20.94
CA ILE A 147 -22.63 -13.44 -19.72
C ILE A 147 -22.73 -11.92 -19.89
N LEU A 148 -23.95 -11.40 -19.75
CA LEU A 148 -24.28 -9.98 -19.82
C LEU A 148 -24.78 -9.50 -18.45
N LEU A 149 -24.21 -8.40 -17.94
CA LEU A 149 -24.85 -7.58 -16.92
C LEU A 149 -25.78 -6.58 -17.61
N SER A 150 -27.04 -6.53 -17.18
CA SER A 150 -28.03 -5.56 -17.66
C SER A 150 -28.67 -4.82 -16.49
N ASP A 151 -28.51 -3.50 -16.48
CA ASP A 151 -29.23 -2.58 -15.61
C ASP A 151 -30.02 -1.60 -16.49
N ILE A 152 -31.28 -1.97 -16.76
CA ILE A 152 -32.17 -1.23 -17.66
C ILE A 152 -32.41 0.19 -17.16
N GLY A 153 -32.63 0.37 -15.85
CA GLY A 153 -32.90 1.68 -15.27
C GLY A 153 -31.69 2.62 -15.27
N GLY A 154 -30.49 2.09 -15.48
CA GLY A 154 -29.24 2.86 -15.63
C GLY A 154 -28.76 2.99 -17.06
N GLY A 155 -29.41 2.30 -18.03
CA GLY A 155 -28.92 2.21 -19.40
C GLY A 155 -27.57 1.48 -19.51
N ILE A 156 -27.25 0.58 -18.57
CA ILE A 156 -25.96 -0.10 -18.49
C ILE A 156 -26.10 -1.52 -19.01
N ARG A 157 -25.30 -1.85 -20.03
CA ARG A 157 -25.13 -3.20 -20.57
C ARG A 157 -23.65 -3.49 -20.72
N ILE A 158 -23.20 -4.56 -20.08
CA ILE A 158 -21.78 -4.94 -20.03
C ILE A 158 -21.64 -6.43 -20.22
N GLN A 159 -20.85 -6.84 -21.20
CA GLN A 159 -20.62 -8.26 -21.49
C GLN A 159 -19.26 -8.71 -20.97
N ARG A 160 -19.16 -9.97 -20.56
CA ARG A 160 -17.86 -10.59 -20.31
C ARG A 160 -17.00 -10.49 -21.57
N GLY A 161 -15.76 -10.06 -21.39
CA GLY A 161 -14.79 -9.89 -22.46
C GLY A 161 -14.82 -8.53 -23.16
N GLN A 162 -15.82 -7.68 -22.89
CA GLN A 162 -15.90 -6.32 -23.41
C GLN A 162 -14.73 -5.47 -22.88
N TYR A 163 -14.20 -4.60 -23.75
CA TYR A 163 -13.21 -3.59 -23.36
C TYR A 163 -13.92 -2.28 -22.98
N LEU A 164 -13.56 -1.68 -21.87
CA LEU A 164 -14.18 -0.48 -21.32
C LEU A 164 -13.12 0.58 -21.05
N GLU A 165 -13.41 1.83 -21.42
CA GLU A 165 -12.57 2.99 -21.09
C GLU A 165 -12.72 3.37 -19.61
N GLY A 166 -11.69 4.02 -19.04
CA GLY A 166 -11.80 4.68 -17.74
C GLY A 166 -12.90 5.74 -17.75
N GLY A 167 -13.67 5.82 -16.66
CA GLY A 167 -14.80 6.74 -16.51
C GLY A 167 -16.14 6.23 -17.07
N ARG A 168 -16.12 5.18 -17.90
CA ARG A 168 -17.34 4.54 -18.42
C ARG A 168 -18.19 3.98 -17.28
N ALA A 169 -19.51 4.13 -17.34
CA ALA A 169 -20.41 3.55 -16.33
C ALA A 169 -20.34 2.00 -16.35
N VAL A 170 -20.10 1.40 -15.18
CA VAL A 170 -19.99 -0.05 -14.99
C VAL A 170 -21.10 -0.66 -14.13
N GLY A 171 -21.90 0.18 -13.50
CA GLY A 171 -23.05 -0.23 -12.70
C GLY A 171 -23.63 0.95 -11.94
N ARG A 172 -24.58 0.67 -11.06
CA ARG A 172 -25.09 1.63 -10.09
C ARG A 172 -25.11 1.01 -8.70
N VAL A 173 -24.89 1.82 -7.68
CA VAL A 173 -24.85 1.37 -6.28
C VAL A 173 -26.20 0.83 -5.85
N THR A 174 -26.24 -0.38 -5.29
CA THR A 174 -27.43 -0.93 -4.61
C THR A 174 -27.34 -0.75 -3.09
N SER A 175 -28.42 -1.06 -2.40
CA SER A 175 -28.45 -1.08 -0.93
C SER A 175 -27.70 -2.33 -0.44
N GLY A 176 -26.80 -2.17 0.55
CA GLY A 176 -26.12 -3.30 1.17
C GLY A 176 -27.12 -4.23 1.88
N SER A 177 -26.78 -5.52 1.98
CA SER A 177 -27.69 -6.61 2.35
C SER A 177 -28.21 -6.60 3.80
N SER A 178 -27.65 -5.78 4.71
CA SER A 178 -27.97 -5.87 6.14
C SER A 178 -27.90 -4.55 6.94
N SER A 179 -27.95 -3.37 6.30
CA SER A 179 -27.85 -2.09 7.04
C SER A 179 -28.67 -0.91 6.51
N GLY A 180 -29.35 -1.03 5.37
CA GLY A 180 -30.05 0.09 4.73
C GLY A 180 -29.11 1.18 4.15
N GLN A 181 -27.82 1.15 4.47
CA GLN A 181 -26.81 2.05 3.91
C GLN A 181 -26.40 1.58 2.51
N SER A 182 -26.27 2.54 1.60
CA SER A 182 -25.83 2.30 0.22
C SER A 182 -24.36 2.69 0.11
N PHE A 183 -23.55 1.81 -0.49
CA PHE A 183 -22.12 2.01 -0.67
C PHE A 183 -21.62 1.18 -1.84
N LEU A 184 -20.55 1.64 -2.48
CA LEU A 184 -19.74 0.80 -3.35
C LEU A 184 -18.70 0.08 -2.50
N HIS A 185 -18.67 -1.25 -2.53
CA HIS A 185 -17.48 -1.97 -2.07
C HIS A 185 -16.54 -2.17 -3.26
N TRP A 186 -15.34 -1.59 -3.15
CA TRP A 186 -14.34 -1.57 -4.21
C TRP A 186 -13.06 -2.25 -3.74
N GLN A 187 -12.61 -3.24 -4.50
CA GLN A 187 -11.41 -4.02 -4.21
C GLN A 187 -10.45 -3.91 -5.38
N VAL A 188 -9.16 -3.80 -5.05
CA VAL A 188 -8.10 -3.68 -6.04
C VAL A 188 -7.02 -4.72 -5.78
N LYS A 189 -6.57 -5.39 -6.84
CA LYS A 189 -5.42 -6.27 -6.85
C LYS A 189 -4.41 -5.84 -7.89
N TYR A 190 -3.13 -6.02 -7.58
CA TYR A 190 -2.03 -5.87 -8.50
C TYR A 190 -1.28 -7.19 -8.60
N GLN A 191 -1.14 -7.74 -9.82
CA GLN A 191 -0.52 -9.04 -10.05
C GLN A 191 -1.08 -10.15 -9.15
N GLY A 192 -2.41 -10.13 -8.95
CA GLY A 192 -3.13 -11.10 -8.13
C GLY A 192 -3.12 -10.82 -6.62
N ARG A 193 -2.32 -9.87 -6.12
CA ARG A 193 -2.19 -9.53 -4.69
C ARG A 193 -3.08 -8.35 -4.31
N LEU A 194 -3.69 -8.40 -3.13
CA LEU A 194 -4.56 -7.34 -2.61
C LEU A 194 -3.79 -6.05 -2.35
N VAL A 195 -4.23 -4.96 -2.97
CA VAL A 195 -3.73 -3.60 -2.73
C VAL A 195 -4.66 -2.94 -1.71
N ASN A 196 -4.13 -2.07 -0.84
CA ASN A 196 -4.95 -1.19 -0.01
C ASN A 196 -5.58 -0.09 -0.89
N PRO A 197 -6.90 -0.12 -1.18
CA PRO A 197 -7.47 0.84 -2.12
C PRO A 197 -7.53 2.27 -1.58
N ASN A 198 -7.43 2.48 -0.26
CA ASN A 198 -7.35 3.83 0.30
C ASN A 198 -6.09 4.57 -0.17
N GLU A 199 -4.96 3.87 -0.32
CA GLU A 199 -3.73 4.47 -0.83
C GLU A 199 -3.89 4.86 -2.31
N VAL A 200 -4.56 4.00 -3.09
CA VAL A 200 -4.89 4.29 -4.48
C VAL A 200 -5.75 5.56 -4.60
N LEU A 201 -6.79 5.69 -3.77
CA LEU A 201 -7.65 6.88 -3.76
C LEU A 201 -6.87 8.13 -3.37
N GLN A 202 -6.03 8.08 -2.34
CA GLN A 202 -5.19 9.21 -1.93
C GLN A 202 -4.25 9.66 -3.05
N ILE A 203 -3.66 8.71 -3.78
CA ILE A 203 -2.82 9.02 -4.94
C ILE A 203 -3.64 9.74 -6.01
N MET A 204 -4.83 9.24 -6.35
CA MET A 204 -5.71 9.89 -7.33
C MET A 204 -6.16 11.28 -6.88
N GLU A 205 -6.44 11.48 -5.59
CA GLU A 205 -6.82 12.78 -5.03
C GLU A 205 -5.67 13.78 -5.15
N SER A 206 -4.44 13.32 -4.89
CA SER A 206 -3.24 14.15 -5.05
C SER A 206 -3.05 14.58 -6.51
N GLN A 207 -3.25 13.66 -7.48
CA GLN A 207 -3.14 13.98 -8.91
C GLN A 207 -4.19 14.99 -9.38
N GLN A 208 -5.45 14.83 -8.98
CA GLN A 208 -6.50 15.79 -9.33
C GLN A 208 -6.26 17.17 -8.72
N ARG A 209 -5.64 17.24 -7.54
CA ARG A 209 -5.24 18.53 -6.96
C ARG A 209 -4.13 19.17 -7.78
N ILE A 210 -3.14 18.40 -8.21
CA ILE A 210 -2.04 18.86 -9.05
C ILE A 210 -2.56 19.41 -10.38
N SER A 211 -3.40 18.66 -11.10
CA SER A 211 -3.95 19.09 -12.39
C SER A 211 -4.77 20.37 -12.25
N ARG A 212 -5.57 20.50 -11.19
CA ARG A 212 -6.34 21.73 -10.93
C ARG A 212 -5.46 22.94 -10.66
N ILE A 213 -4.38 22.78 -9.91
CA ILE A 213 -3.43 23.87 -9.63
C ILE A 213 -2.67 24.24 -10.91
N GLN A 214 -2.25 23.26 -11.70
CA GLN A 214 -1.59 23.50 -13.00
C GLN A 214 -2.50 24.17 -14.03
N GLU A 215 -3.80 23.86 -14.03
CA GLU A 215 -4.80 24.55 -14.88
C GLU A 215 -5.06 26.00 -14.39
N GLN A 216 -4.94 26.26 -13.09
CA GLN A 216 -5.09 27.61 -12.52
C GLN A 216 -3.84 28.50 -12.70
N ASP A 217 -2.65 27.91 -12.85
CA ASP A 217 -1.39 28.61 -13.13
C ASP A 217 -1.13 28.85 -14.64
N THR A 218 -2.12 28.62 -15.50
CA THR A 218 -2.03 29.09 -16.89
C THR A 218 -2.09 30.64 -16.86
N PRO A 219 -1.03 31.38 -17.25
CA PRO A 219 -1.00 32.81 -17.03
C PRO A 219 -2.04 33.51 -17.89
N GLU A 220 -3.13 33.97 -17.28
CA GLU A 220 -3.86 35.12 -17.81
C GLU A 220 -2.94 36.32 -17.61
N TYR A 221 -2.56 36.96 -18.72
CA TYR A 221 -1.56 38.01 -18.76
C TYR A 221 -2.03 39.22 -17.94
N GLY A 222 -1.58 39.33 -16.69
CA GLY A 222 -1.62 40.56 -15.91
C GLY A 222 -2.22 40.44 -14.50
N ASN A 223 -1.46 39.94 -13.54
CA ASN A 223 -1.53 40.45 -12.17
C ASN A 223 -0.27 40.05 -11.34
N PRO A 224 0.71 40.94 -11.12
CA PRO A 224 1.85 40.65 -10.26
C PRO A 224 1.45 40.90 -8.81
N GLY A 225 0.95 39.87 -8.10
CA GLY A 225 0.54 40.10 -6.72
C GLY A 225 -0.10 38.97 -5.95
N VAL A 226 0.39 37.72 -6.03
CA VAL A 226 0.20 36.75 -4.94
C VAL A 226 1.43 35.85 -4.86
N ASN A 227 2.20 35.97 -3.78
CA ASN A 227 3.19 34.97 -3.39
C ASN A 227 2.43 33.71 -2.91
N GLN A 228 1.98 32.86 -3.84
CA GLN A 228 1.40 31.56 -3.51
C GLN A 228 2.54 30.58 -3.28
N ALA A 229 2.65 30.07 -2.05
CA ALA A 229 3.59 28.99 -1.74
C ALA A 229 3.25 27.76 -2.59
N ASN A 230 4.17 27.36 -3.47
CA ASN A 230 4.06 26.16 -4.30
C ASN A 230 3.64 24.94 -3.46
N PRO A 231 2.64 24.14 -3.88
CA PRO A 231 2.32 22.89 -3.19
C PRO A 231 3.49 21.92 -3.30
N ILE A 232 4.04 21.51 -2.17
CA ILE A 232 5.08 20.48 -2.11
C ILE A 232 4.49 19.14 -2.56
N ILE A 233 4.89 18.64 -3.74
CA ILE A 233 4.57 17.28 -4.20
C ILE A 233 5.53 16.28 -3.52
N PRO A 234 5.04 15.33 -2.72
CA PRO A 234 5.92 14.38 -2.03
C PRO A 234 6.66 13.47 -3.03
N GLN A 235 7.99 13.41 -2.93
CA GLN A 235 8.81 12.50 -3.75
C GLN A 235 8.47 11.03 -3.42
N PRO A 236 8.74 10.06 -4.32
CA PRO A 236 8.52 8.63 -4.04
C PRO A 236 9.17 8.15 -2.73
N GLN A 237 10.32 8.71 -2.38
CA GLN A 237 11.02 8.46 -1.12
C GLN A 237 10.20 8.94 0.09
N VAL A 238 9.59 10.12 -0.01
CA VAL A 238 8.72 10.67 1.04
C VAL A 238 7.48 9.80 1.23
N LEU A 239 6.87 9.33 0.14
CA LEU A 239 5.70 8.45 0.21
C LEU A 239 6.04 7.10 0.85
N ALA A 240 7.22 6.53 0.57
CA ALA A 240 7.69 5.33 1.23
C ALA A 240 8.03 5.54 2.71
N LEU A 241 8.64 6.69 3.06
CA LEU A 241 8.90 7.10 4.43
C LEU A 241 7.59 7.24 5.22
N ARG A 242 6.57 7.86 4.62
CA ARG A 242 5.25 7.98 5.22
C ARG A 242 4.69 6.61 5.59
N GLN A 243 4.70 5.66 4.66
CA GLN A 243 4.17 4.31 4.94
C GLN A 243 4.97 3.58 6.01
N ALA A 244 6.30 3.71 5.97
CA ALA A 244 7.18 3.11 6.95
C ALA A 244 6.93 3.64 8.37
N ILE A 245 6.84 4.97 8.51
CA ILE A 245 6.60 5.64 9.78
C ILE A 245 5.17 5.36 10.27
N ILE A 246 4.14 5.59 9.47
CA ILE A 246 2.74 5.33 9.88
C ILE A 246 2.53 3.87 10.29
N GLY A 247 3.11 2.93 9.54
CA GLY A 247 3.04 1.50 9.85
C GLY A 247 3.73 1.13 11.17
N GLN A 248 4.81 1.82 11.52
CA GLN A 248 5.52 1.63 12.80
C GLN A 248 4.80 2.32 13.97
N GLU A 249 4.32 3.55 13.75
CA GLU A 249 3.79 4.43 14.79
C GLU A 249 2.39 4.04 15.26
N SER A 250 1.49 3.75 14.33
CA SER A 250 0.07 3.54 14.65
C SER A 250 -0.52 2.28 14.02
N GLY A 251 0.26 1.55 13.22
CA GLY A 251 -0.28 0.47 12.41
C GLY A 251 -1.36 0.93 11.43
N ASN A 252 -1.28 2.18 10.95
CA ASN A 252 -2.30 2.85 10.13
C ASN A 252 -3.63 3.20 10.83
N ASN A 253 -3.64 3.33 12.17
CA ASN A 253 -4.82 3.76 12.89
C ASN A 253 -4.87 5.30 13.05
N PRO A 254 -5.76 6.01 12.33
CA PRO A 254 -5.81 7.47 12.37
C PRO A 254 -6.39 8.04 13.67
N THR A 255 -7.05 7.22 14.49
CA THR A 255 -7.57 7.67 15.79
C THR A 255 -6.67 7.21 16.95
N SER A 256 -5.49 6.66 16.65
CA SER A 256 -4.55 6.21 17.67
C SER A 256 -4.07 7.40 18.52
N VAL A 257 -4.05 7.20 19.84
CA VAL A 257 -3.47 8.14 20.79
C VAL A 257 -2.55 7.34 21.68
N ASN A 258 -1.26 7.71 21.74
CA ASN A 258 -0.35 7.07 22.67
C ASN A 258 -0.79 7.34 24.12
N PRO A 259 -0.95 6.32 24.98
CA PRO A 259 -1.39 6.53 26.36
C PRO A 259 -0.36 7.21 27.25
N HIS A 260 0.92 7.17 26.89
CA HIS A 260 2.03 7.75 27.67
C HIS A 260 2.41 9.13 27.12
N SER A 261 2.71 9.23 25.82
CA SER A 261 3.15 10.48 25.20
C SER A 261 2.02 11.38 24.73
N GLY A 262 0.78 10.87 24.64
CA GLY A 262 -0.35 11.62 24.10
C GLY A 262 -0.30 11.85 22.58
N ALA A 263 0.70 11.28 21.90
CA ALA A 263 0.96 11.42 20.47
C ALA A 263 -0.22 10.98 19.59
N LEU A 264 -0.40 11.67 18.46
CA LEU A 264 -1.67 11.72 17.73
C LEU A 264 -1.64 11.02 16.37
N GLY A 265 -2.65 10.20 16.13
CA GLY A 265 -3.06 9.72 14.82
C GLY A 265 -2.03 8.87 14.09
N LEU A 266 -2.09 8.90 12.76
CA LEU A 266 -1.36 8.02 11.85
C LEU A 266 0.16 8.02 12.10
N GLY A 267 0.74 9.21 12.27
CA GLY A 267 2.18 9.38 12.46
C GLY A 267 2.61 9.58 13.91
N GLN A 268 1.68 9.45 14.87
CA GLN A 268 1.92 9.76 16.29
C GLN A 268 2.58 11.15 16.45
N ILE A 269 1.96 12.18 15.89
CA ILE A 269 2.45 13.57 16.02
C ILE A 269 2.26 14.03 17.46
N MET A 270 3.32 14.53 18.09
CA MET A 270 3.26 15.11 19.42
C MET A 270 2.29 16.31 19.46
N PRO A 271 1.38 16.41 20.46
CA PRO A 271 0.39 17.48 20.53
C PRO A 271 0.98 18.90 20.44
N GLU A 272 2.17 19.10 20.98
CA GLU A 272 2.87 20.39 21.02
C GLU A 272 3.31 20.83 19.61
N ASN A 273 3.57 19.88 18.72
CA ASN A 273 3.94 20.15 17.33
C ASN A 273 2.73 20.50 16.45
N LEU A 274 1.54 20.02 16.80
CA LEU A 274 0.36 20.10 15.94
C LEU A 274 0.01 21.55 15.51
N PRO A 275 -0.01 22.57 16.38
CA PRO A 275 -0.34 23.93 15.97
C PRO A 275 0.64 24.49 14.93
N SER A 276 1.96 24.39 15.19
CA SER A 276 2.96 24.94 14.28
C SER A 276 3.04 24.16 12.95
N TRP A 277 2.91 22.83 13.00
CA TRP A 277 2.98 21.98 11.81
C TRP A 277 1.74 22.12 10.92
N SER A 278 0.55 22.26 11.52
CA SER A 278 -0.67 22.55 10.76
C SER A 278 -0.65 23.94 10.14
N GLN A 279 -0.18 24.96 10.87
CA GLN A 279 0.02 26.30 10.31
C GLN A 279 0.93 26.27 9.08
N ALA A 280 2.05 25.55 9.16
CA ALA A 280 3.00 25.42 8.05
C ALA A 280 2.43 24.64 6.85
N ALA A 281 1.76 23.50 7.09
CA ALA A 281 1.29 22.61 6.03
C ALA A 281 -0.05 23.03 5.40
N LEU A 282 -0.90 23.72 6.16
CA LEU A 282 -2.28 24.03 5.78
C LEU A 282 -2.53 25.53 5.63
N GLY A 283 -1.70 26.38 6.23
CA GLY A 283 -1.90 27.83 6.31
C GLY A 283 -2.76 28.27 7.51
N TYR A 284 -3.20 27.34 8.36
CA TYR A 284 -3.99 27.59 9.56
C TYR A 284 -3.76 26.49 10.61
N THR A 285 -3.95 26.81 11.88
CA THR A 285 -3.87 25.86 13.00
C THR A 285 -5.15 25.04 13.13
N ILE A 286 -5.05 23.76 13.49
CA ILE A 286 -6.20 22.88 13.77
C ILE A 286 -6.17 22.30 15.19
N SER A 287 -7.34 21.93 15.72
CA SER A 287 -7.44 21.29 17.04
C SER A 287 -7.07 19.81 17.01
N ARG A 288 -6.80 19.23 18.20
CA ARG A 288 -6.56 17.80 18.38
C ARG A 288 -7.74 16.96 17.89
N GLU A 289 -8.96 17.37 18.20
CA GLU A 289 -10.19 16.66 17.82
C GLU A 289 -10.40 16.70 16.31
N GLU A 290 -10.16 17.86 15.68
CA GLU A 290 -10.24 17.99 14.23
C GLU A 290 -9.18 17.11 13.54
N PHE A 291 -7.95 17.14 14.05
CA PHE A 291 -6.86 16.31 13.53
C PHE A 291 -7.19 14.81 13.60
N LEU A 292 -7.66 14.30 14.75
CA LEU A 292 -7.99 12.87 14.92
C LEU A 292 -9.20 12.43 14.09
N LYS A 293 -10.14 13.32 13.78
CA LYS A 293 -11.31 13.01 12.94
C LYS A 293 -11.02 13.02 11.45
N ASN A 294 -9.90 13.62 11.02
CA ASN A 294 -9.63 13.87 9.61
C ASN A 294 -8.29 13.26 9.17
N PRO A 295 -8.26 11.97 8.77
CA PRO A 295 -7.06 11.30 8.28
C PRO A 295 -6.37 12.04 7.13
N GLN A 296 -7.13 12.77 6.30
CA GLN A 296 -6.57 13.53 5.18
C GLN A 296 -5.78 14.75 5.65
N LEU A 297 -6.23 15.44 6.70
CA LEU A 297 -5.43 16.51 7.32
C LEU A 297 -4.16 15.96 7.97
N GLN A 298 -4.24 14.79 8.60
CA GLN A 298 -3.05 14.13 9.16
C GLN A 298 -2.02 13.85 8.06
N LEU A 299 -2.45 13.23 6.95
CA LEU A 299 -1.58 12.91 5.83
C LEU A 299 -0.95 14.15 5.22
N ARG A 300 -1.71 15.25 5.04
CA ARG A 300 -1.15 16.52 4.53
C ARG A 300 -0.06 17.09 5.42
N ILE A 301 -0.25 17.07 6.74
CA ILE A 301 0.74 17.57 7.70
C ILE A 301 1.97 16.64 7.72
N ILE A 302 1.76 15.33 7.75
CA ILE A 302 2.84 14.32 7.71
C ILE A 302 3.65 14.47 6.41
N ASP A 303 3.00 14.53 5.25
CA ASP A 303 3.65 14.66 3.94
C ASP A 303 4.49 15.93 3.84
N TYR A 304 3.95 17.06 4.32
CA TYR A 304 4.66 18.34 4.34
C TYR A 304 5.95 18.22 5.16
N LYS A 305 5.86 17.73 6.40
CA LYS A 305 7.01 17.62 7.31
C LYS A 305 8.01 16.57 6.88
N LEU A 306 7.56 15.42 6.39
CA LEU A 306 8.46 14.41 5.83
C LEU A 306 9.19 14.91 4.59
N THR A 307 8.56 15.75 3.77
CA THR A 307 9.27 16.36 2.63
C THR A 307 10.34 17.33 3.07
N GLU A 308 10.03 18.19 4.05
CA GLU A 308 11.02 19.10 4.64
C GLU A 308 12.19 18.33 5.26
N PHE A 309 11.91 17.30 6.07
CA PHE A 309 12.95 16.47 6.68
C PHE A 309 13.77 15.73 5.63
N TRP A 310 13.13 15.23 4.57
CA TRP A 310 13.81 14.56 3.47
C TRP A 310 14.80 15.48 2.77
N GLN A 311 14.42 16.72 2.45
CA GLN A 311 15.30 17.69 1.81
C GLN A 311 16.55 17.94 2.67
N GLY A 312 16.36 18.24 3.96
CA GLY A 312 17.47 18.46 4.88
C GLY A 312 18.37 17.22 5.06
N ALA A 313 17.78 16.03 5.11
CA ALA A 313 18.51 14.78 5.24
C ALA A 313 19.26 14.38 3.96
N TRP A 314 18.71 14.69 2.78
CA TRP A 314 19.31 14.39 1.48
C TRP A 314 20.60 15.20 1.25
N GLU A 315 20.56 16.48 1.60
CA GLU A 315 21.73 17.36 1.51
C GLU A 315 22.81 16.93 2.51
N ARG A 316 22.44 16.74 3.79
CA ARG A 316 23.40 16.35 4.86
C ARG A 316 24.06 15.00 4.60
N SER A 317 23.32 14.04 4.05
CA SER A 317 23.85 12.71 3.75
C SER A 317 24.71 12.67 2.49
N ARG A 318 24.85 13.79 1.77
CA ARG A 318 25.50 13.89 0.45
C ARG A 318 24.87 12.93 -0.57
N ASN A 319 23.55 12.98 -0.69
CA ASN A 319 22.76 12.15 -1.62
C ASN A 319 22.77 10.64 -1.28
N ASN A 320 23.03 10.27 -0.02
CA ASN A 320 22.97 8.88 0.43
C ASN A 320 21.56 8.56 0.92
N GLU A 321 20.77 7.87 0.08
CA GLU A 321 19.37 7.56 0.35
C GLU A 321 19.15 6.79 1.65
N VAL A 322 19.97 5.76 1.93
CA VAL A 322 19.83 4.93 3.14
C VAL A 322 20.09 5.76 4.39
N LEU A 323 21.14 6.59 4.36
CA LEU A 323 21.45 7.48 5.46
C LEU A 323 20.37 8.56 5.63
N SER A 324 19.85 9.12 4.54
CA SER A 324 18.75 10.10 4.60
C SER A 324 17.49 9.53 5.24
N VAL A 325 17.15 8.27 4.97
CA VAL A 325 16.01 7.59 5.61
C VAL A 325 16.21 7.52 7.12
N ARG A 326 17.40 7.09 7.56
CA ARG A 326 17.72 7.02 8.99
C ARG A 326 17.68 8.40 9.65
N MET A 327 18.19 9.43 8.98
CA MET A 327 18.14 10.82 9.46
C MET A 327 16.71 11.35 9.56
N VAL A 328 15.83 11.09 8.58
CA VAL A 328 14.41 11.48 8.65
C VAL A 328 13.71 10.76 9.79
N ALA A 329 13.95 9.47 9.96
CA ALA A 329 13.37 8.71 11.06
C ALA A 329 13.85 9.23 12.43
N ALA A 330 15.13 9.59 12.55
CA ALA A 330 15.69 10.17 13.77
C ALA A 330 15.07 11.54 14.08
N GLN A 331 14.93 12.38 13.06
CA GLN A 331 14.25 13.69 13.15
C GLN A 331 12.78 13.54 13.57
N TRP A 332 12.08 12.54 13.03
CA TRP A 332 10.68 12.27 13.36
C TRP A 332 10.53 11.86 14.83
N TYR A 333 11.43 11.01 15.30
CA TYR A 333 11.35 10.38 16.61
C TYR A 333 11.90 11.22 17.75
N SER A 334 13.02 11.92 17.52
CA SER A 334 13.76 12.67 18.55
C SER A 334 13.82 14.18 18.31
N GLY A 335 13.44 14.64 17.12
CA GLY A 335 13.65 16.03 16.71
C GLY A 335 15.07 16.36 16.25
N ASP A 336 16.02 15.42 16.28
CA ASP A 336 17.39 15.61 15.82
C ASP A 336 17.77 14.57 14.74
N PRO A 337 18.15 14.99 13.52
CA PRO A 337 18.45 14.04 12.45
C PRO A 337 19.82 13.37 12.63
N THR A 338 20.70 13.93 13.48
CA THR A 338 22.08 13.47 13.67
C THR A 338 22.20 12.31 14.66
N LEU A 339 21.17 12.09 15.48
CA LEU A 339 21.11 11.01 16.47
C LEU A 339 20.74 9.64 15.88
N TYR A 340 20.75 9.50 14.56
CA TYR A 340 20.24 8.32 13.87
C TYR A 340 20.88 6.98 14.28
N ASP A 341 22.09 6.99 14.84
CA ASP A 341 22.80 5.79 15.32
C ASP A 341 22.96 5.76 16.85
N GLN A 342 22.23 6.60 17.58
CA GLN A 342 22.27 6.64 19.05
C GLN A 342 21.67 5.35 19.65
N GLU A 343 22.47 4.62 20.42
CA GLU A 343 22.10 3.33 21.02
C GLU A 343 21.44 3.43 22.40
N THR A 344 21.49 4.62 23.03
CA THR A 344 20.85 4.83 24.32
C THR A 344 19.33 4.73 24.16
N PRO A 345 18.65 3.87 24.94
CA PRO A 345 17.19 3.85 24.97
C PRO A 345 16.62 5.19 25.43
N GLU A 346 15.52 5.61 24.82
CA GLU A 346 14.82 6.83 25.19
C GLU A 346 13.90 6.59 26.39
N THR A 347 13.63 7.65 27.16
CA THR A 347 12.61 7.64 28.20
C THR A 347 11.71 8.85 28.07
N TYR A 348 10.40 8.62 28.03
CA TYR A 348 9.40 9.68 28.02
C TYR A 348 8.43 9.46 29.18
N ASP A 349 8.31 10.45 30.05
CA ASP A 349 7.46 10.39 31.25
C ASP A 349 7.66 9.11 32.09
N GLY A 350 8.92 8.70 32.27
CA GLY A 350 9.28 7.49 33.02
C GLY A 350 9.04 6.16 32.29
N HIS A 351 8.49 6.18 31.07
CA HIS A 351 8.30 5.00 30.25
C HIS A 351 9.50 4.78 29.31
N PRO A 352 10.04 3.54 29.22
CA PRO A 352 11.12 3.23 28.30
C PRO A 352 10.59 3.13 26.87
N TYR A 353 11.36 3.68 25.95
CA TYR A 353 11.15 3.57 24.51
C TYR A 353 12.42 3.01 23.84
N PRO A 354 12.32 2.51 22.59
CA PRO A 354 13.48 2.04 21.84
C PRO A 354 14.57 3.11 21.73
N SER A 355 15.81 2.67 21.53
CA SER A 355 16.85 3.60 21.12
C SER A 355 16.55 4.20 19.74
N ILE A 356 17.08 5.39 19.47
CA ILE A 356 16.91 6.04 18.16
C ILE A 356 17.50 5.15 17.05
N ARG A 357 18.60 4.44 17.32
CA ARG A 357 19.17 3.46 16.40
C ARG A 357 18.19 2.34 16.06
N GLU A 358 17.59 1.70 17.06
CA GLU A 358 16.61 0.63 16.85
C GLU A 358 15.41 1.14 16.06
N TYR A 359 14.88 2.31 16.45
CA TYR A 359 13.76 2.95 15.77
C TYR A 359 14.08 3.20 14.29
N THR A 360 15.22 3.82 13.99
CA THR A 360 15.59 4.20 12.61
C THR A 360 15.89 2.99 11.73
N LEU A 361 16.48 1.93 12.29
CA LEU A 361 16.71 0.67 11.58
C LEU A 361 15.39 -0.04 11.26
N ALA A 362 14.43 -0.03 12.18
CA ALA A 362 13.09 -0.57 11.93
C ALA A 362 12.34 0.20 10.83
N VAL A 363 12.41 1.54 10.87
CA VAL A 363 11.84 2.38 9.80
C VAL A 363 12.55 2.11 8.47
N LEU A 364 13.88 2.00 8.45
CA LEU A 364 14.64 1.68 7.25
C LEU A 364 14.23 0.32 6.66
N ALA A 365 14.07 -0.71 7.48
CA ALA A 365 13.62 -2.02 7.03
C ALA A 365 12.23 -1.94 6.38
N ARG A 366 11.28 -1.24 7.01
CA ARG A 366 9.95 -1.00 6.43
C ARG A 366 10.03 -0.18 5.15
N TYR A 367 10.80 0.91 5.15
CA TYR A 367 11.04 1.76 3.99
C TYR A 367 11.56 0.95 2.81
N GLN A 368 12.52 0.04 3.03
CA GLN A 368 13.04 -0.84 1.99
C GLN A 368 11.96 -1.74 1.40
N THR A 369 10.99 -2.23 2.18
CA THR A 369 9.84 -2.95 1.61
C THR A 369 9.01 -2.06 0.66
N TYR A 370 8.81 -0.79 1.02
CA TYR A 370 8.11 0.21 0.20
C TYR A 370 8.98 0.84 -0.91
N ARG A 371 10.30 0.66 -0.90
CA ARG A 371 11.29 1.24 -1.84
C ARG A 371 11.90 0.27 -2.83
N VAL A 372 11.95 -1.01 -2.49
CA VAL A 372 12.06 -2.12 -3.46
C VAL A 372 10.76 -2.26 -4.24
N ALA A 373 9.67 -1.78 -3.65
CA ALA A 373 8.82 -0.91 -4.41
C ALA A 373 9.61 0.30 -5.00
N THR A 374 9.54 1.54 -4.44
CA THR A 374 9.63 2.86 -5.15
C THR A 374 10.86 3.27 -5.97
N ARG A 375 11.74 2.34 -6.32
CA ARG A 375 12.61 2.46 -7.51
C ARG A 375 11.83 2.09 -8.79
#